data_AF-A0A2W7AAR5-F1
#
_entry.id   AF-A0A2W7AAR5-F1
#
_cell.length_a   1.000
_cell.length_b   1.000
_cell.length_c   1.000
_cell.angle_alpha   90.00
_cell.angle_beta   90.00
_cell.angle_gamma   90.00
#
_symmetry.space_group_name_H-M   'P 1'
#
loop_
_entity.id
_entity.type
_entity.pdbx_description
1 polymer ?
#
loop_
_entity_poly.entity_id
_entity_poly.type
_entity_poly.pdbx_seq_one_letter_code
_entity_poly.pdbx_strand_id
1 'polypeptide(L)'
;MPTNKALIVLQENSGQVPLDPSIPPAVEQQITFFIDTLAETFEDIKTTLQSAGRYDVVHLLTDNSCSRARLLDTLVSETQSGRTIDLIVLGHGSPERLNLKVTPHLRGGANKNIRSLLTDANALGVNAFNLRMVYMCNCHASTLNDDWLAIGADVSIGSQQNDMMPEPMTTYFIHNWLAGQKAKDAAKNAYEATIPLYRDCKLVCVRGQNKI
;
A
#
# COMPACT_ATOMS: atom_id res chain seq x y z
N MET A 1 11.48 23.25 -6.78
CA MET A 1 10.86 23.86 -5.58
C MET A 1 10.39 22.72 -4.69
N PRO A 2 10.53 22.82 -3.35
CA PRO A 2 10.03 21.80 -2.43
C PRO A 2 8.54 21.59 -2.67
N THR A 3 8.11 20.33 -2.75
CA THR A 3 6.70 19.99 -2.94
C THR A 3 5.91 20.01 -1.65
N ASN A 4 6.62 20.03 -0.51
CA ASN A 4 6.11 19.87 0.84
C ASN A 4 5.29 18.58 1.00
N LYS A 5 5.74 17.49 0.36
CA LYS A 5 5.04 16.20 0.34
C LYS A 5 5.92 15.07 0.85
N ALA A 6 5.29 14.17 1.61
CA ALA A 6 5.85 12.90 2.03
C ALA A 6 5.07 11.75 1.38
N LEU A 7 5.79 10.73 0.91
CA LEU A 7 5.21 9.44 0.57
C LEU A 7 5.61 8.44 1.65
N ILE A 8 4.66 7.71 2.20
CA ILE A 8 4.90 6.56 3.07
C ILE A 8 4.48 5.32 2.31
N VAL A 9 5.37 4.34 2.17
CA VAL A 9 5.07 3.03 1.60
C VAL A 9 5.13 2.01 2.73
N LEU A 10 3.98 1.45 3.09
CA LEU A 10 3.85 0.38 4.06
C LEU A 10 3.78 -0.94 3.31
N GLN A 11 4.89 -1.68 3.32
CA GLN A 11 5.01 -2.92 2.56
C GLN A 11 5.19 -4.10 3.51
N GLU A 12 4.17 -4.94 3.59
CA GLU A 12 4.24 -6.24 4.24
C GLU A 12 5.08 -7.17 3.34
N ASN A 13 6.39 -7.05 3.43
CA ASN A 13 7.29 -8.02 2.83
C ASN A 13 7.26 -9.28 3.69
N SER A 14 6.33 -10.19 3.41
CA SER A 14 6.35 -11.48 4.07
C SER A 14 7.63 -12.23 3.72
N GLY A 15 8.26 -12.00 2.55
CA GLY A 15 9.50 -12.68 2.09
C GLY A 15 9.41 -14.22 2.09
N GLN A 16 8.24 -14.72 2.46
CA GLN A 16 7.87 -16.07 2.81
C GLN A 16 6.35 -16.04 2.73
N VAL A 17 5.83 -16.12 1.51
CA VAL A 17 4.68 -17.01 1.36
C VAL A 17 5.24 -18.36 1.84
N PRO A 18 4.75 -18.98 2.92
CA PRO A 18 5.10 -20.37 3.20
C PRO A 18 4.59 -21.15 2.00
N LEU A 19 5.47 -21.32 1.02
CA LEU A 19 5.18 -22.08 -0.17
C LEU A 19 5.02 -23.51 0.31
N ASP A 20 3.85 -24.07 0.01
CA ASP A 20 3.63 -25.49 0.22
C ASP A 20 4.83 -26.23 -0.42
N PRO A 21 5.50 -27.16 0.27
CA PRO A 21 6.64 -27.88 -0.27
C PRO A 21 6.30 -28.70 -1.53
N SER A 22 5.01 -28.84 -1.87
CA SER A 22 4.53 -29.38 -3.15
C SER A 22 4.56 -28.38 -4.32
N ILE A 23 4.84 -27.09 -4.07
CA ILE A 23 4.96 -26.08 -5.12
C ILE A 23 6.24 -26.36 -5.93
N PRO A 24 6.15 -26.46 -7.27
CA PRO A 24 7.32 -26.71 -8.09
C PRO A 24 8.37 -25.61 -7.91
N PRO A 25 9.68 -25.94 -7.86
CA PRO A 25 10.76 -24.97 -7.67
C PRO A 25 10.74 -23.78 -8.67
N ALA A 26 10.22 -24.00 -9.88
CA ALA A 26 10.07 -22.94 -10.89
C ALA A 26 9.00 -21.90 -10.52
N VAL A 27 7.96 -22.31 -9.79
CA VAL A 27 6.90 -21.41 -9.30
C VAL A 27 7.38 -20.67 -8.04
N GLU A 28 8.14 -21.34 -7.18
CA GLU A 28 8.83 -20.72 -6.05
C GLU A 28 9.79 -19.61 -6.50
N GLN A 29 10.63 -19.87 -7.50
CA GLN A 29 11.52 -18.86 -8.08
C GLN A 29 10.77 -17.67 -8.67
N GLN A 30 9.59 -17.87 -9.28
CA GLN A 30 8.77 -16.78 -9.79
C GLN A 30 8.15 -15.93 -8.67
N ILE A 31 7.77 -16.55 -7.55
CA ILE A 31 7.22 -15.85 -6.39
C ILE A 31 8.32 -15.05 -5.70
N THR A 32 9.50 -15.62 -5.50
CA THR A 32 10.66 -14.90 -4.95
C THR A 32 11.10 -13.78 -5.88
N PHE A 33 11.16 -14.01 -7.19
CA PHE A 33 11.45 -12.97 -8.19
C PHE A 33 10.44 -11.83 -8.13
N PHE A 34 9.14 -12.10 -7.94
CA PHE A 34 8.13 -11.05 -7.80
C PHE A 34 8.32 -10.22 -6.53
N ILE A 35 8.70 -10.85 -5.42
CA ILE A 35 8.99 -10.18 -4.15
C ILE A 35 10.23 -9.28 -4.30
N ASP A 36 11.31 -9.81 -4.86
CA ASP A 36 12.54 -9.05 -5.09
C ASP A 36 12.30 -7.91 -6.09
N THR A 37 11.53 -8.17 -7.17
CA THR A 37 11.12 -7.15 -8.14
C THR A 37 10.30 -6.05 -7.48
N LEU A 38 9.37 -6.37 -6.55
CA LEU A 38 8.61 -5.35 -5.84
C LEU A 38 9.52 -4.49 -4.96
N ALA A 39 10.42 -5.11 -4.17
CA ALA A 39 11.36 -4.38 -3.33
C ALA A 39 12.29 -3.47 -4.16
N GLU A 40 12.85 -3.98 -5.25
CA GLU A 40 13.68 -3.22 -6.19
C GLU A 40 12.88 -2.11 -6.89
N THR A 41 11.64 -2.40 -7.31
CA THR A 41 10.73 -1.41 -7.91
C THR A 41 10.44 -0.27 -6.94
N PHE A 42 10.30 -0.51 -5.64
CA PHE A 42 10.04 0.57 -4.68
C PHE A 42 11.27 1.40 -4.32
N GLU A 43 12.47 0.83 -4.33
CA GLU A 43 13.71 1.63 -4.26
C GLU A 43 13.91 2.47 -5.52
N ASP A 44 13.55 1.94 -6.70
CA ASP A 44 13.56 2.69 -7.96
C ASP A 44 12.46 3.77 -8.01
N ILE A 45 11.25 3.47 -7.52
CA ILE A 45 10.15 4.44 -7.37
C ILE A 45 10.58 5.55 -6.41
N LYS A 46 11.17 5.20 -5.25
CA LYS A 46 11.68 6.18 -4.29
C LYS A 46 12.71 7.09 -4.95
N THR A 47 13.70 6.51 -5.61
CA THR A 47 14.75 7.26 -6.30
C THR A 47 14.16 8.16 -7.38
N THR A 48 13.23 7.64 -8.18
CA THR A 48 12.57 8.37 -9.27
C THR A 48 11.70 9.51 -8.73
N LEU A 49 10.89 9.26 -7.70
CA LEU A 49 9.97 10.23 -7.14
C LEU A 49 10.69 11.37 -6.41
N GLN A 50 11.75 11.05 -5.67
CA GLN A 50 12.57 12.06 -4.99
C GLN A 50 13.43 12.84 -6.01
N SER A 51 14.06 12.17 -6.97
CA SER A 51 14.87 12.85 -7.99
C SER A 51 14.04 13.72 -8.94
N ALA A 52 12.81 13.33 -9.25
CA ALA A 52 11.86 14.13 -10.01
C ALA A 52 11.21 15.26 -9.19
N GLY A 53 11.58 15.42 -7.91
CA GLY A 53 11.04 16.43 -7.02
C GLY A 53 9.51 16.36 -6.88
N ARG A 54 8.94 15.16 -6.87
CA ARG A 54 7.49 14.94 -6.71
C ARG A 54 7.08 14.73 -5.25
N TYR A 55 8.02 14.18 -4.47
CA TYR A 55 7.98 14.10 -3.01
C TYR A 55 9.32 14.58 -2.48
N ASP A 56 9.29 15.26 -1.34
CA ASP A 56 10.51 15.71 -0.66
C ASP A 56 11.13 14.56 0.14
N VAL A 57 10.29 13.68 0.69
CA VAL A 57 10.70 12.49 1.44
C VAL A 57 9.85 11.29 1.06
N VAL A 58 10.49 10.14 0.98
CA VAL A 58 9.84 8.84 0.80
C VAL A 58 10.30 7.92 1.93
N HIS A 59 9.35 7.45 2.73
CA HIS A 59 9.55 6.50 3.82
C HIS A 59 9.15 5.11 3.36
N LEU A 60 10.11 4.20 3.25
CA LEU A 60 9.84 2.78 2.98
C LEU A 60 9.78 2.03 4.31
N LEU A 61 8.58 1.69 4.73
CA LEU A 61 8.31 0.91 5.94
C LEU A 61 8.13 -0.57 5.57
N THR A 62 9.25 -1.22 5.25
CA THR A 62 9.36 -2.65 4.90
C THR A 62 9.81 -3.48 6.11
N ASP A 63 9.68 -4.81 6.03
CA ASP A 63 10.15 -5.77 7.03
C ASP A 63 9.76 -5.38 8.46
N ASN A 64 10.71 -5.33 9.40
CA ASN A 64 10.46 -4.96 10.80
C ASN A 64 9.97 -3.52 10.97
N SER A 65 10.15 -2.66 9.96
CA SER A 65 9.58 -1.32 9.94
C SER A 65 8.12 -1.31 9.48
N CYS A 66 7.63 -2.37 8.83
CA CYS A 66 6.21 -2.56 8.53
C CYS A 66 5.43 -2.92 9.80
N SER A 67 5.17 -1.90 10.61
CA SER A 67 4.53 -1.99 11.92
C SER A 67 3.61 -0.79 12.15
N ARG A 68 2.60 -0.98 13.00
CA ARG A 68 1.68 0.11 13.39
C ARG A 68 2.43 1.25 14.08
N ALA A 69 3.39 0.93 14.95
CA ALA A 69 4.16 1.92 15.69
C ALA A 69 4.97 2.82 14.75
N ARG A 70 5.69 2.22 13.79
CA ARG A 70 6.45 3.00 12.79
C ARG A 70 5.55 3.83 11.88
N LEU A 71 4.40 3.29 11.48
CA LEU A 71 3.43 4.07 10.73
C LEU A 71 2.96 5.30 11.52
N LEU A 72 2.59 5.13 12.80
CA LEU A 72 2.19 6.22 13.68
C LEU A 72 3.29 7.27 13.81
N ASP A 73 4.50 6.85 14.16
CA ASP A 73 5.66 7.74 14.32
C ASP A 73 5.91 8.56 13.05
N THR A 74 5.83 7.93 11.88
CA THR A 74 6.04 8.58 10.58
C THR A 74 4.93 9.57 10.28
N LEU A 75 3.65 9.18 10.46
CA LEU A 75 2.50 10.08 10.25
C LEU A 75 2.58 11.31 11.14
N VAL A 76 2.95 11.14 12.42
CA VAL A 76 3.13 12.23 13.38
C VAL A 76 4.27 13.15 12.97
N SER A 77 5.46 12.59 12.71
CA SER A 77 6.64 13.37 12.35
C SER A 77 6.44 14.20 11.09
N GLU A 78 5.83 13.61 10.06
CA GLU A 78 5.56 14.30 8.80
C GLU A 78 4.47 15.37 8.92
N THR A 79 3.45 15.10 9.73
CA THR A 79 2.42 16.10 10.04
C THR A 79 3.00 17.29 10.80
N GLN A 80 3.83 17.05 11.83
CA GLN A 80 4.53 18.10 12.58
C GLN A 80 5.51 18.89 11.72
N SER A 81 6.10 18.25 10.70
CA SER A 81 6.94 18.90 9.69
C SER A 81 6.13 19.74 8.68
N GLY A 82 4.80 19.74 8.79
CA GLY A 82 3.91 20.47 7.89
C GLY A 82 3.76 19.86 6.50
N ARG A 83 4.22 18.62 6.28
CA ARG A 83 4.14 17.96 4.97
C ARG A 83 2.74 17.40 4.73
N THR A 84 2.31 17.41 3.47
CA THR A 84 1.16 16.63 2.99
C THR A 84 1.58 15.18 2.76
N ILE A 85 0.81 14.23 3.26
CA ILE A 85 1.19 12.81 3.31
C ILE A 85 0.33 12.01 2.34
N ASP A 86 0.99 11.21 1.51
CA ASP A 86 0.37 10.11 0.76
C ASP A 86 0.86 8.79 1.35
N LEU A 87 -0.03 7.83 1.52
CA LEU A 87 0.24 6.50 2.05
C LEU A 87 -0.11 5.45 0.99
N ILE A 88 0.87 4.61 0.67
CA ILE A 88 0.68 3.40 -0.14
C ILE A 88 0.81 2.20 0.77
N VAL A 89 -0.13 1.28 0.66
CA VAL A 89 -0.15 0.03 1.41
C VAL A 89 -0.03 -1.13 0.44
N LEU A 90 0.93 -2.00 0.66
CA LEU A 90 1.16 -3.21 -0.13
C LEU A 90 1.24 -4.39 0.82
N GLY A 91 0.38 -5.38 0.64
CA GLY A 91 0.43 -6.55 1.50
C GLY A 91 -0.80 -7.41 1.41
N HIS A 92 -0.85 -8.43 2.27
CA HIS A 92 -2.04 -9.24 2.42
C HIS A 92 -3.09 -8.57 3.31
N GLY A 93 -4.34 -8.95 3.11
CA GLY A 93 -5.45 -8.45 3.90
C GLY A 93 -6.63 -9.39 3.90
N SER A 94 -7.61 -9.05 4.71
CA SER A 94 -8.96 -9.62 4.70
C SER A 94 -9.97 -8.49 4.90
N PRO A 95 -11.29 -8.75 4.80
CA PRO A 95 -12.30 -7.71 4.97
C PRO A 95 -12.20 -6.90 6.28
N GLU A 96 -11.55 -7.42 7.32
CA GLU A 96 -11.43 -6.74 8.61
C GLU A 96 -10.03 -6.22 8.92
N ARG A 97 -9.02 -6.55 8.11
CA ARG A 97 -7.63 -6.25 8.45
C ARG A 97 -6.69 -6.10 7.26
N LEU A 98 -5.66 -5.31 7.47
CA LEU A 98 -4.42 -5.26 6.70
C LEU A 98 -3.34 -5.95 7.53
N ASN A 99 -2.67 -6.93 6.94
CA ASN A 99 -1.54 -7.58 7.58
C ASN A 99 -0.33 -6.64 7.60
N LEU A 100 0.44 -6.75 8.68
CA LEU A 100 1.71 -6.09 8.87
C LEU A 100 2.73 -7.16 9.22
N LYS A 101 4.00 -6.92 8.92
CA LYS A 101 5.06 -7.86 9.29
C LYS A 101 5.15 -8.00 10.81
N VAL A 102 5.04 -6.89 11.53
CA VAL A 102 5.08 -6.86 12.99
C VAL A 102 3.66 -6.67 13.55
N THR A 103 3.27 -7.52 14.48
CA THR A 103 1.99 -7.40 15.19
C THR A 103 1.98 -6.20 16.14
N PRO A 104 0.82 -5.56 16.37
CA PRO A 104 -0.50 -5.93 15.84
C PRO A 104 -0.71 -5.46 14.40
N HIS A 105 -1.43 -6.28 13.62
CA HIS A 105 -1.95 -5.90 12.29
C HIS A 105 -2.96 -4.75 12.39
N LEU A 106 -3.17 -4.02 11.29
CA LEU A 106 -4.17 -2.94 11.23
C LEU A 106 -5.56 -3.54 10.98
N ARG A 107 -6.54 -3.10 11.76
CA ARG A 107 -7.92 -3.57 11.73
C ARG A 107 -8.89 -2.41 11.57
N GLY A 108 -9.89 -2.62 10.72
CA GLY A 108 -10.98 -1.68 10.49
C GLY A 108 -12.13 -1.83 11.48
N GLY A 109 -12.92 -0.77 11.65
CA GLY A 109 -14.03 -0.66 12.57
C GLY A 109 -13.85 0.44 13.62
N ALA A 110 -14.98 0.97 14.11
CA ALA A 110 -15.04 2.16 14.97
C ALA A 110 -14.10 2.12 16.20
N ASN A 111 -13.93 0.94 16.79
CA ASN A 111 -13.12 0.72 18.00
C ASN A 111 -11.84 -0.09 17.71
N LYS A 112 -11.36 -0.09 16.46
CA LYS A 112 -10.17 -0.82 16.04
C LYS A 112 -8.99 0.12 15.80
N ASN A 113 -7.84 -0.47 15.51
CA ASN A 113 -6.55 0.19 15.69
C ASN A 113 -6.08 1.04 14.51
N ILE A 114 -6.80 1.05 13.38
CA ILE A 114 -6.65 2.11 12.37
C ILE A 114 -7.15 3.43 12.96
N ARG A 115 -8.39 3.46 13.47
CA ARG A 115 -8.98 4.68 14.03
C ARG A 115 -8.25 5.19 15.27
N SER A 116 -7.71 4.30 16.09
CA SER A 116 -6.92 4.70 17.25
C SER A 116 -5.55 5.30 16.90
N LEU A 117 -5.10 5.28 15.63
CA LEU A 117 -3.89 6.02 15.23
C LEU A 117 -4.03 7.51 15.53
N LEU A 118 -5.20 8.10 15.25
CA LEU A 118 -5.43 9.51 15.54
C LEU A 118 -5.48 9.77 17.05
N THR A 119 -6.13 8.89 17.82
CA THR A 119 -6.13 8.97 19.29
C THR A 119 -4.72 8.93 19.87
N ASP A 120 -3.87 8.03 19.37
CA ASP A 120 -2.48 7.93 19.82
C ASP A 120 -1.64 9.14 19.38
N ALA A 121 -1.88 9.66 18.17
CA ALA A 121 -1.24 10.88 17.67
C ALA A 121 -1.60 12.13 18.49
N ASN A 122 -2.84 12.21 19.01
CA ASN A 122 -3.26 13.30 19.90
C ASN A 122 -2.37 13.37 21.15
N ALA A 123 -1.99 12.22 21.71
CA ALA A 123 -1.08 12.15 22.86
C ALA A 123 0.35 12.61 22.51
N LEU A 124 0.68 12.68 21.21
CA LEU A 124 1.94 13.16 20.66
C LEU A 124 1.83 14.59 20.10
N GLY A 125 0.72 15.29 20.36
CA GLY A 125 0.52 16.69 19.95
C GLY A 125 0.03 16.88 18.52
N VAL A 126 -0.42 15.82 17.84
CA VAL A 126 -1.02 15.89 16.50
C VAL A 126 -2.51 15.59 16.60
N ASN A 127 -3.35 16.60 16.38
CA ASN A 127 -4.81 16.51 16.49
C ASN A 127 -5.54 16.18 15.17
N ALA A 128 -4.83 16.22 14.06
CA ALA A 128 -5.27 15.80 12.74
C ALA A 128 -4.04 15.45 11.91
N PHE A 129 -4.10 14.37 11.12
CA PHE A 129 -3.04 14.06 10.16
C PHE A 129 -3.18 14.91 8.90
N ASN A 130 -2.06 15.31 8.30
CA ASN A 130 -2.03 15.90 6.95
C ASN A 130 -2.15 14.80 5.87
N LEU A 131 -3.00 13.81 6.08
CA LEU A 131 -3.12 12.62 5.24
C LEU A 131 -4.02 12.92 4.04
N ARG A 132 -3.44 13.06 2.87
CA ARG A 132 -4.19 13.37 1.65
C ARG A 132 -4.73 12.10 1.00
N MET A 133 -3.91 11.07 0.89
CA MET A 133 -4.28 9.87 0.13
C MET A 133 -3.84 8.61 0.84
N VAL A 134 -4.72 7.60 0.83
CA VAL A 134 -4.40 6.21 1.16
C VAL A 134 -4.74 5.34 -0.05
N TYR A 135 -3.74 4.69 -0.63
CA TYR A 135 -3.92 3.74 -1.75
C TYR A 135 -3.47 2.36 -1.30
N MET A 136 -4.38 1.39 -1.36
CA MET A 136 -4.18 0.08 -0.79
C MET A 136 -4.24 -1.00 -1.86
N CYS A 137 -3.12 -1.70 -2.03
CA CYS A 137 -2.99 -2.93 -2.78
C CYS A 137 -2.95 -4.14 -1.83
N ASN A 138 -4.11 -4.45 -1.26
CA ASN A 138 -4.35 -5.67 -0.51
C ASN A 138 -5.77 -6.20 -0.78
N CYS A 139 -6.00 -7.49 -0.54
CA CYS A 139 -7.33 -8.08 -0.71
C CYS A 139 -8.38 -7.38 0.16
N HIS A 140 -9.53 -7.08 -0.45
CA HIS A 140 -10.69 -6.45 0.19
C HIS A 140 -10.40 -5.11 0.86
N ALA A 141 -9.36 -4.39 0.43
CA ALA A 141 -8.94 -3.16 1.07
C ALA A 141 -10.02 -2.06 1.16
N SER A 142 -11.01 -2.07 0.25
CA SER A 142 -12.09 -1.08 0.27
C SER A 142 -12.92 -1.10 1.55
N THR A 143 -12.94 -2.22 2.28
CA THR A 143 -13.66 -2.32 3.57
C THR A 143 -13.01 -1.49 4.68
N LEU A 144 -11.76 -1.08 4.50
CA LEU A 144 -11.00 -0.25 5.45
C LEU A 144 -11.05 1.25 5.09
N ASN A 145 -11.67 1.62 3.96
CA ASN A 145 -11.68 3.01 3.49
C ASN A 145 -12.28 3.97 4.51
N ASP A 146 -13.42 3.62 5.11
CA ASP A 146 -14.10 4.46 6.08
C ASP A 146 -13.26 4.70 7.35
N ASP A 147 -12.37 3.77 7.70
CA ASP A 147 -11.48 3.93 8.85
C ASP A 147 -10.34 4.91 8.57
N TRP A 148 -9.79 4.90 7.36
CA TRP A 148 -8.80 5.88 6.92
C TRP A 148 -9.40 7.28 6.78
N LEU A 149 -10.60 7.38 6.20
CA LEU A 149 -11.35 8.64 6.13
C LEU A 149 -11.68 9.17 7.52
N ALA A 150 -12.04 8.29 8.46
CA ALA A 150 -12.36 8.67 9.85
C ALA A 150 -11.17 9.27 10.62
N ILE A 151 -9.93 9.01 10.21
CA ILE A 151 -8.74 9.61 10.82
C ILE A 151 -8.19 10.81 10.02
N GLY A 152 -8.91 11.27 9.01
CA GLY A 152 -8.60 12.49 8.27
C GLY A 152 -7.94 12.28 6.91
N ALA A 153 -7.97 11.08 6.32
CA ALA A 153 -7.59 10.93 4.91
C ALA A 153 -8.58 11.70 4.01
N ASP A 154 -8.11 12.49 3.03
CA ASP A 154 -9.02 13.12 2.06
C ASP A 154 -9.64 12.08 1.12
N VAL A 155 -8.84 11.08 0.72
CA VAL A 155 -9.28 9.94 -0.10
C VAL A 155 -8.66 8.64 0.38
N SER A 156 -9.45 7.56 0.32
CA SER A 156 -8.98 6.19 0.53
C SER A 156 -9.45 5.30 -0.60
N ILE A 157 -8.53 4.56 -1.20
CA ILE A 157 -8.75 3.70 -2.36
C ILE A 157 -8.28 2.30 -2.02
N GLY A 158 -9.15 1.32 -2.26
CA GLY A 158 -8.84 -0.08 -2.05
C GLY A 158 -9.70 -0.96 -2.96
N SER A 159 -9.27 -2.20 -3.14
CA SER A 159 -9.97 -3.21 -3.92
C SER A 159 -11.21 -3.74 -3.19
N GLN A 160 -12.28 -4.07 -3.93
CA GLN A 160 -13.48 -4.72 -3.36
C GLN A 160 -13.29 -6.23 -3.14
N GLN A 161 -12.36 -6.84 -3.89
CA GLN A 161 -12.13 -8.28 -3.94
C GLN A 161 -10.65 -8.58 -3.70
N ASN A 162 -10.20 -9.77 -4.07
CA ASN A 162 -8.78 -10.09 -4.07
C ASN A 162 -8.02 -9.12 -4.97
N ASP A 163 -6.97 -8.52 -4.42
CA ASP A 163 -6.05 -7.71 -5.19
C ASP A 163 -4.85 -8.58 -5.55
N MET A 164 -4.70 -8.85 -6.84
CA MET A 164 -3.63 -9.67 -7.39
C MET A 164 -2.69 -8.83 -8.28
N MET A 165 -2.84 -7.50 -8.28
CA MET A 165 -2.19 -6.63 -9.27
C MET A 165 -1.44 -5.44 -8.63
N PRO A 166 -0.41 -5.66 -7.79
CA PRO A 166 0.29 -4.55 -7.15
C PRO A 166 1.12 -3.72 -8.14
N GLU A 167 2.05 -4.33 -8.90
CA GLU A 167 2.85 -3.65 -9.92
C GLU A 167 2.69 -4.30 -11.30
N PRO A 168 2.53 -3.52 -12.40
CA PRO A 168 2.82 -2.09 -12.48
C PRO A 168 1.65 -1.14 -12.14
N MET A 169 0.57 -1.64 -11.52
CA MET A 169 -0.64 -0.84 -11.29
C MET A 169 -0.39 0.33 -10.36
N THR A 170 0.37 0.11 -9.29
CA THR A 170 0.75 1.16 -8.33
C THR A 170 1.59 2.23 -9.00
N THR A 171 2.56 1.86 -9.84
CA THR A 171 3.32 2.81 -10.66
C THR A 171 2.41 3.70 -11.52
N TYR A 172 1.47 3.11 -12.26
CA TYR A 172 0.51 3.88 -13.07
C TYR A 172 -0.41 4.76 -12.22
N PHE A 173 -0.85 4.27 -11.07
CA PHE A 173 -1.70 5.03 -10.15
C PHE A 173 -0.97 6.29 -9.66
N ILE A 174 0.26 6.15 -9.14
CA ILE A 174 1.06 7.28 -8.66
C ILE A 174 1.28 8.29 -9.78
N HIS A 175 1.61 7.82 -10.99
CA HIS A 175 1.79 8.70 -12.15
C HIS A 175 0.53 9.53 -12.43
N ASN A 176 -0.62 8.87 -12.54
CA ASN A 176 -1.91 9.52 -12.82
C ASN A 176 -2.33 10.49 -11.70
N TRP A 177 -2.13 10.07 -10.45
CA TRP A 177 -2.44 10.88 -9.27
C TRP A 177 -1.58 12.16 -9.21
N LEU A 178 -0.27 12.04 -9.43
CA LEU A 178 0.65 13.18 -9.43
C LEU A 178 0.48 14.08 -10.66
N ALA A 179 -0.14 13.58 -11.73
CA ALA A 179 -0.58 14.39 -12.87
C ALA A 179 -1.85 15.21 -12.57
N GLY A 180 -2.43 15.09 -11.38
CA GLY A 180 -3.58 15.88 -10.93
C GLY A 180 -4.93 15.26 -11.26
N GLN A 181 -4.98 13.99 -11.66
CA GLN A 181 -6.25 13.29 -11.83
C GLN A 181 -6.96 13.12 -10.48
N LYS A 182 -8.30 13.07 -10.50
CA LYS A 182 -9.07 12.69 -9.32
C LYS A 182 -8.74 11.26 -8.93
N ALA A 183 -8.75 10.96 -7.64
CA ALA A 183 -8.39 9.66 -7.07
C ALA A 183 -9.06 8.46 -7.79
N LYS A 184 -10.38 8.56 -8.02
CA LYS A 184 -11.16 7.56 -8.75
C LYS A 184 -10.66 7.34 -10.18
N ASP A 185 -10.38 8.42 -10.90
CA ASP A 185 -9.95 8.36 -12.30
C ASP A 185 -8.51 7.83 -12.40
N ALA A 186 -7.63 8.25 -11.49
CA ALA A 186 -6.27 7.74 -11.40
C ALA A 186 -6.23 6.22 -11.18
N ALA A 187 -7.06 5.71 -10.25
CA ALA A 187 -7.17 4.28 -9.96
C ALA A 187 -7.78 3.50 -11.13
N LYS A 188 -8.85 4.04 -11.75
CA LYS A 188 -9.47 3.44 -12.93
C LYS A 188 -8.48 3.34 -14.09
N ASN A 189 -7.79 4.43 -14.41
CA ASN A 189 -6.85 4.48 -15.53
C ASN A 189 -5.63 3.57 -15.28
N ALA A 190 -5.17 3.48 -14.03
CA ALA A 190 -4.12 2.54 -13.65
C ALA A 190 -4.56 1.09 -13.84
N TYR A 191 -5.77 0.73 -13.39
CA TYR A 191 -6.35 -0.59 -13.62
C TYR A 191 -6.47 -0.91 -15.11
N GLU A 192 -7.05 0.00 -15.92
CA GLU A 192 -7.21 -0.20 -17.36
C GLU A 192 -5.88 -0.38 -18.09
N ALA A 193 -4.83 0.35 -17.68
CA ALA A 193 -3.49 0.23 -18.22
C ALA A 193 -2.81 -1.11 -17.88
N THR A 194 -3.15 -1.73 -16.75
CA THR A 194 -2.54 -3.00 -16.34
C THR A 194 -3.27 -4.24 -16.83
N ILE A 195 -4.55 -4.15 -17.17
CA ILE A 195 -5.35 -5.28 -17.68
C ILE A 195 -4.61 -6.10 -18.75
N PRO A 196 -4.00 -5.52 -19.81
CA PRO A 196 -3.32 -6.32 -20.83
C PRO A 196 -2.16 -7.15 -20.27
N LEU A 197 -1.42 -6.61 -19.31
CA LEU A 197 -0.24 -7.26 -18.72
C LEU A 197 -0.62 -8.49 -17.89
N TYR A 198 -1.75 -8.43 -17.19
CA TYR A 198 -2.26 -9.55 -16.40
C TYR A 198 -3.13 -10.52 -17.20
N ARG A 199 -3.62 -10.12 -18.38
CA ARG A 199 -4.31 -11.04 -19.32
C ARG A 199 -3.34 -11.86 -20.15
N ASP A 200 -2.20 -11.28 -20.54
CA ASP A 200 -1.19 -11.96 -21.37
C ASP A 200 -0.15 -12.73 -20.54
N CYS A 201 -0.08 -12.47 -19.22
CA CYS A 201 0.64 -13.32 -18.27
C CYS A 201 -0.08 -14.67 -18.10
N LYS A 202 0.35 -15.69 -18.85
CA LYS A 202 0.24 -17.11 -18.45
C LYS A 202 1.17 -17.44 -17.26
N LEU A 203 1.26 -16.55 -16.28
CA LEU A 203 1.93 -16.80 -15.00
C LEU A 203 0.90 -17.44 -14.07
N VAL A 204 0.88 -18.77 -14.11
CA VAL A 204 0.56 -19.67 -12.97
C VAL A 204 -0.52 -19.14 -12.01
N CYS A 205 -1.70 -18.84 -12.53
CA CYS A 205 -2.92 -19.08 -11.74
C CYS A 205 -3.15 -20.58 -11.87
N VAL A 206 -2.73 -21.36 -10.86
CA VAL A 206 -3.10 -22.77 -10.77
C VAL A 206 -4.63 -22.82 -10.74
N ARG A 207 -5.22 -23.06 -11.90
CA ARG A 207 -6.56 -23.63 -12.01
C ARG A 207 -6.51 -25.00 -11.35
N GLY A 208 -7.10 -25.10 -10.17
CA GLY A 208 -7.58 -26.35 -9.58
C GLY A 208 -8.83 -26.01 -8.78
N GLN A 209 -10.04 -26.47 -9.10
CA GLN A 209 -10.45 -27.52 -10.03
C GLN A 209 -11.85 -27.21 -10.57
N ASN A 210 -12.10 -27.62 -11.80
CA ASN A 210 -13.44 -28.00 -12.23
C ASN A 210 -13.98 -29.09 -11.30
N LYS A 211 -15.21 -28.94 -10.80
CA LYS A 211 -16.13 -30.07 -10.65
C LYS A 211 -17.56 -29.62 -10.97
N ILE A 212 -18.02 -30.15 -12.11
CA ILE A 212 -19.37 -30.49 -12.61
C ILE A 212 -20.44 -29.40 -12.48
#